data_AF-A0AAE5CCJ4-F1
#
_entry.id   AF-A0AAE5CCJ4-F1
#
_cell.length_a   1.000
_cell.length_b   1.000
_cell.length_c   1.000
_cell.angle_alpha   90.00
_cell.angle_beta   90.00
_cell.angle_gamma   90.00
#
_symmetry.space_group_name_H-M   'P 1'
#
loop_
_entity.id
_entity.type
_entity.pdbx_description
1 polymer ?
#
loop_
_entity_poly.entity_id
_entity_poly.type
_entity_poly.pdbx_seq_one_letter_code
_entity_poly.pdbx_strand_id
1 'polypeptide(L)'
;MVGVIRKRDIVAHPLVTVRCFGWGVFLKALIARRDRTFLSLLVEASALRPPAIPVPDLIERCVELELKASRIYEGLAERYAKQRELKEFFENLADEEMEHAELLGVCRECAAREGWREEAFRPWRDAIPKLEYGMDAEAAAVEDLEDLADVLRLVIRLESSEINQVFDSVVAATNSDFVRKLSAFRAAGAEHLDHISEKIREFRLEMAEESAALRGTFPEGQP
;
A
#
# COMPACT_ATOMS: atom_id res chain seq x y z
N MET A 1 7.93 14.86 -9.84
CA MET A 1 7.28 13.58 -9.53
C MET A 1 6.84 13.65 -8.09
N VAL A 2 5.59 13.28 -7.83
CA VAL A 2 4.99 13.09 -6.50
C VAL A 2 4.68 11.60 -6.31
N GLY A 3 4.20 11.22 -5.13
CA GLY A 3 3.96 9.83 -4.74
C GLY A 3 5.15 9.20 -4.04
N VAL A 4 4.97 7.92 -3.76
CA VAL A 4 5.84 7.09 -2.92
C VAL A 4 7.21 6.85 -3.54
N ILE A 5 7.27 6.65 -4.86
CA ILE A 5 8.53 6.55 -5.61
C ILE A 5 8.94 7.94 -6.09
N ARG A 6 9.94 8.53 -5.44
CA ARG A 6 10.42 9.88 -5.76
C ARG A 6 11.57 9.85 -6.74
N LYS A 7 11.87 11.01 -7.34
CA LYS A 7 12.97 11.18 -8.30
C LYS A 7 14.32 10.76 -7.71
N ARG A 8 14.53 11.00 -6.42
CA ARG A 8 15.77 10.59 -5.71
C ARG A 8 15.97 9.08 -5.74
N ASP A 9 14.89 8.31 -5.62
CA ASP A 9 14.95 6.84 -5.57
C ASP A 9 15.29 6.29 -6.96
N ILE A 10 14.73 6.90 -8.01
CA ILE A 10 15.10 6.60 -9.41
C ILE A 10 16.57 6.94 -9.71
N VAL A 11 17.06 8.09 -9.24
CA VAL A 11 18.47 8.51 -9.42
C VAL A 11 19.43 7.65 -8.61
N ALA A 12 19.01 7.11 -7.46
CA ALA A 12 19.80 6.18 -6.67
C ALA A 12 19.94 4.80 -7.35
N HIS A 13 18.98 4.43 -8.22
CA HIS A 13 18.95 3.13 -8.91
C HIS A 13 18.77 3.25 -10.43
N PRO A 14 19.65 3.98 -11.15
CA PRO A 14 19.43 4.32 -12.55
C PRO A 14 19.53 3.10 -13.46
N LEU A 15 20.52 2.24 -13.24
CA LEU A 15 20.71 1.01 -14.03
C LEU A 15 19.55 0.03 -13.85
N VAL A 16 19.02 -0.08 -12.63
CA VAL A 16 17.87 -0.94 -12.34
C VAL A 16 16.63 -0.42 -13.06
N THR A 17 16.35 0.88 -12.94
CA THR A 17 15.22 1.52 -13.62
C THR A 17 15.29 1.37 -15.14
N VAL A 18 16.46 1.63 -15.74
CA VAL A 18 16.65 1.51 -17.20
C VAL A 18 16.51 0.05 -17.65
N ARG A 19 17.02 -0.92 -16.87
CA ARG A 19 16.91 -2.33 -17.24
C ARG A 19 15.46 -2.82 -17.18
N CYS A 20 14.70 -2.43 -16.15
CA CYS A 20 13.32 -2.87 -15.95
C CYS A 20 12.33 -2.15 -16.88
N PHE A 21 12.54 -0.84 -17.12
CA PHE A 21 11.53 -0.01 -17.80
C PHE A 21 12.03 0.73 -19.04
N GLY A 22 13.33 0.66 -19.34
CA GLY A 22 13.94 1.31 -20.49
C GLY A 22 14.32 2.78 -20.24
N TRP A 23 15.16 3.31 -21.14
CA TRP A 23 15.63 4.70 -21.10
C TRP A 23 14.51 5.73 -21.15
N GLY A 24 13.43 5.45 -21.89
CA GLY A 24 12.30 6.37 -22.02
C GLY A 24 11.62 6.66 -20.67
N VAL A 25 11.36 5.63 -19.86
CA VAL A 25 10.78 5.79 -18.52
C VAL A 25 11.74 6.52 -17.59
N PHE A 26 13.01 6.14 -17.59
CA PHE A 26 14.03 6.79 -16.77
C PHE A 26 14.11 8.30 -17.05
N LEU A 27 14.25 8.69 -18.32
CA LEU A 27 14.32 10.11 -18.70
C LEU A 27 13.03 10.86 -18.35
N LYS A 28 11.86 10.25 -18.62
CA LYS A 28 10.56 10.84 -18.24
C LYS A 28 10.47 11.06 -16.73
N ALA A 29 10.94 10.12 -15.89
CA ALA A 29 10.96 10.28 -14.43
C ALA A 29 11.88 11.42 -13.97
N LEU A 30 13.02 11.63 -14.64
CA LEU A 30 13.94 12.74 -14.32
C LEU A 30 13.35 14.11 -14.64
N ILE A 31 12.53 14.23 -15.68
CA ILE A 31 11.89 15.51 -16.07
C ILE A 31 10.46 15.66 -15.56
N ALA A 32 9.89 14.61 -14.95
CA ALA A 32 8.51 14.60 -14.47
C ALA A 32 8.24 15.74 -13.46
N ARG A 33 7.16 16.49 -13.73
CA ARG A 33 6.63 17.58 -12.90
C ARG A 33 5.97 17.05 -11.62
N ARG A 34 5.58 17.95 -10.71
CA ARG A 34 5.02 17.62 -9.38
C ARG A 34 3.59 17.07 -9.41
N ASP A 35 3.02 16.84 -10.57
CA ASP A 35 1.66 16.33 -10.80
C ASP A 35 1.65 14.91 -11.35
N ARG A 36 2.83 14.27 -11.45
CA ARG A 36 2.98 12.92 -11.99
C ARG A 36 3.57 11.97 -10.97
N THR A 37 3.01 10.78 -10.89
CA THR A 37 3.53 9.65 -10.11
C THR A 37 4.40 8.74 -10.97
N PHE A 38 5.22 7.88 -10.36
CA PHE A 38 6.04 6.94 -11.13
C PHE A 38 5.15 5.92 -11.86
N LEU A 39 4.10 5.43 -11.20
CA LEU A 39 3.11 4.55 -11.81
C LEU A 39 2.48 5.18 -13.06
N SER A 40 2.12 6.46 -13.03
CA SER A 40 1.56 7.15 -14.21
C SER A 40 2.52 7.14 -15.42
N LEU A 41 3.83 7.19 -15.18
CA LEU A 41 4.84 7.12 -16.23
C LEU A 41 4.96 5.71 -16.78
N LEU A 42 4.83 4.69 -15.92
CA LEU A 42 4.83 3.28 -16.31
C LEU A 42 3.62 2.96 -17.16
N VAL A 43 2.41 3.33 -16.73
CA VAL A 43 1.16 3.09 -17.49
C VAL A 43 1.22 3.75 -18.86
N GLU A 44 1.69 5.00 -18.95
CA GLU A 44 1.86 5.68 -20.25
C GLU A 44 2.87 4.95 -21.16
N ALA A 45 3.95 4.40 -20.60
CA ALA A 45 4.93 3.64 -21.34
C ALA A 45 4.45 2.22 -21.72
N SER A 46 3.67 1.59 -20.84
CA SER A 46 3.04 0.28 -21.04
C SER A 46 1.89 0.35 -22.04
N ALA A 47 1.17 1.46 -22.17
CA ALA A 47 0.13 1.62 -23.18
C ALA A 47 0.65 1.38 -24.62
N LEU A 48 1.96 1.50 -24.82
CA LEU A 48 2.63 1.24 -26.10
C LEU A 48 3.09 -0.22 -26.27
N ARG A 49 2.89 -1.09 -25.27
CA ARG A 49 3.30 -2.50 -25.27
C ARG A 49 2.24 -3.39 -24.61
N PRO A 50 1.63 -4.36 -25.31
CA PRO A 50 0.76 -5.32 -24.66
C PRO A 50 1.54 -6.09 -23.58
N PRO A 51 0.89 -6.47 -22.46
CA PRO A 51 1.52 -7.26 -21.42
C PRO A 51 2.04 -8.57 -22.01
N ALA A 52 3.28 -8.93 -21.67
CA ALA A 52 3.89 -10.15 -22.19
C ALA A 52 3.29 -11.40 -21.53
N ILE A 53 2.79 -11.23 -20.30
CA ILE A 53 2.19 -12.27 -19.46
C ILE A 53 0.89 -11.69 -18.89
N PRO A 54 -0.22 -12.45 -18.87
CA PRO A 54 -1.42 -12.05 -18.14
C PRO A 54 -1.04 -11.78 -16.69
N VAL A 55 -1.22 -10.53 -16.26
CA VAL A 55 -1.05 -10.18 -14.86
C VAL A 55 -2.16 -10.86 -14.07
N PRO A 56 -1.88 -11.43 -12.88
CA PRO A 56 -2.93 -11.95 -12.03
C PRO A 56 -3.93 -10.84 -11.68
N ASP A 57 -5.21 -11.06 -11.97
CA ASP A 57 -6.33 -10.19 -11.53
C ASP A 57 -6.30 -9.92 -10.01
N LEU A 58 -5.65 -10.80 -9.26
CA LEU A 58 -5.50 -10.68 -7.82
C LEU A 58 -4.71 -9.44 -7.37
N ILE A 59 -3.69 -9.00 -8.12
CA ILE A 59 -2.94 -7.78 -7.72
C ILE A 59 -3.86 -6.56 -7.82
N GLU A 60 -4.71 -6.49 -8.85
CA GLU A 60 -5.69 -5.41 -8.99
C GLU A 60 -6.67 -5.39 -7.81
N ARG A 61 -7.14 -6.57 -7.39
CA ARG A 61 -7.99 -6.70 -6.20
C ARG A 61 -7.30 -6.22 -4.91
N CYS A 62 -5.99 -6.44 -4.79
CA CYS A 62 -5.21 -5.89 -3.68
C CYS A 62 -5.13 -4.35 -3.76
N VAL A 63 -4.89 -3.79 -4.95
CA VAL A 63 -4.93 -2.33 -5.17
C VAL A 63 -6.30 -1.77 -4.76
N GLU A 64 -7.39 -2.44 -5.11
CA GLU A 64 -8.75 -2.02 -4.74
C GLU A 64 -9.00 -2.07 -3.23
N LEU A 65 -8.39 -3.02 -2.50
CA LEU A 65 -8.44 -3.09 -1.04
C LEU A 65 -7.75 -1.87 -0.40
N GLU A 66 -6.53 -1.52 -0.82
CA GLU A 66 -5.81 -0.35 -0.29
C GLU A 66 -6.57 0.95 -0.60
N LEU A 67 -7.08 1.10 -1.83
CA LEU A 67 -7.90 2.25 -2.20
C LEU A 67 -9.21 2.33 -1.41
N LYS A 68 -9.73 1.21 -0.92
CA LYS A 68 -10.92 1.18 -0.08
C LYS A 68 -10.57 1.60 1.35
N ALA A 69 -9.47 1.11 1.91
CA ALA A 69 -8.95 1.55 3.20
C ALA A 69 -8.66 3.06 3.20
N SER A 70 -7.97 3.56 2.17
CA SER A 70 -7.71 4.99 1.97
C SER A 70 -8.99 5.83 2.04
N ARG A 71 -10.05 5.42 1.32
CA ARG A 71 -11.36 6.11 1.33
C ARG A 71 -12.06 6.07 2.69
N ILE A 72 -11.92 4.98 3.44
CA ILE A 72 -12.43 4.90 4.82
C ILE A 72 -11.74 5.97 5.68
N TYR A 73 -10.41 6.07 5.58
CA TYR A 73 -9.64 7.05 6.32
C TYR A 73 -9.91 8.50 5.89
N GLU A 74 -10.12 8.78 4.61
CA GLU A 74 -10.60 10.08 4.13
C GLU A 74 -11.94 10.46 4.80
N GLY A 75 -12.90 9.54 4.82
CA GLY A 75 -14.19 9.75 5.47
C GLY A 75 -14.08 10.00 6.98
N LEU A 76 -13.17 9.28 7.66
CA LEU A 76 -12.87 9.52 9.07
C LEU A 76 -12.20 10.88 9.29
N ALA A 77 -11.27 11.30 8.42
CA ALA A 77 -10.65 12.62 8.49
C ALA A 77 -11.69 13.75 8.37
N GLU A 78 -12.63 13.62 7.43
CA GLU A 78 -13.76 14.54 7.29
C GLU A 78 -14.65 14.57 8.54
N ARG A 79 -14.99 13.40 9.07
CA ARG A 79 -15.79 13.26 10.29
C ARG A 79 -15.13 13.95 11.49
N TYR A 80 -13.81 13.84 11.62
CA TYR A 80 -13.03 14.45 12.70
C TYR A 80 -12.46 15.83 12.35
N ALA A 81 -13.02 16.54 11.34
CA ALA A 81 -12.43 17.78 10.82
C ALA A 81 -12.21 18.92 11.83
N LYS A 82 -12.93 18.91 12.97
CA LYS A 82 -12.78 19.89 14.06
C LYS A 82 -11.70 19.52 15.07
N GLN A 83 -11.19 18.28 15.05
CA GLN A 83 -10.20 17.73 15.94
C GLN A 83 -8.89 17.57 15.16
N ARG A 84 -8.11 18.66 15.09
CA ARG A 84 -6.95 18.79 14.19
C ARG A 84 -6.03 17.56 14.18
N GLU A 85 -5.67 17.05 15.36
CA GLU A 85 -4.74 15.92 15.48
C GLU A 85 -5.32 14.61 14.94
N LEU A 86 -6.62 14.35 15.15
CA LEU A 86 -7.30 13.17 14.60
C LEU A 86 -7.49 13.30 13.08
N LYS A 87 -7.85 14.50 12.61
CA LYS A 87 -7.94 14.79 11.17
C LYS A 87 -6.59 14.52 10.50
N GLU A 88 -5.50 15.09 11.02
CA GLU A 88 -4.15 14.90 10.50
C GLU A 88 -3.74 13.42 10.54
N PHE A 89 -4.09 12.69 11.61
CA PHE A 89 -3.83 11.25 11.70
C PHE A 89 -4.54 10.46 10.59
N PHE A 90 -5.85 10.66 10.39
CA PHE A 90 -6.58 9.95 9.35
C PHE A 90 -6.20 10.39 7.92
N GLU A 91 -5.83 11.66 7.71
CA GLU A 91 -5.28 12.11 6.42
C GLU A 91 -3.96 11.40 6.10
N ASN A 92 -3.09 11.24 7.09
CA ASN A 92 -1.84 10.51 6.90
C ASN A 92 -2.09 9.03 6.56
N LEU A 93 -3.00 8.36 7.26
CA LEU A 93 -3.36 6.97 6.95
C LEU A 93 -3.95 6.85 5.53
N ALA A 94 -4.82 7.77 5.13
CA ALA A 94 -5.37 7.78 3.78
C ALA A 94 -4.29 7.92 2.70
N ASP A 95 -3.31 8.80 2.94
CA ASP A 95 -2.15 9.00 2.07
C ASP A 95 -1.26 7.76 2.03
N GLU A 96 -0.98 7.12 3.18
CA GLU A 96 -0.18 5.89 3.28
C GLU A 96 -0.83 4.74 2.49
N GLU A 97 -2.15 4.53 2.61
CA GLU A 97 -2.84 3.49 1.83
C GLU A 97 -2.90 3.79 0.32
N MET A 98 -2.97 5.07 -0.06
CA MET A 98 -2.83 5.47 -1.46
C MET A 98 -1.41 5.18 -1.99
N GLU A 99 -0.38 5.38 -1.16
CA GLU A 99 1.00 5.02 -1.48
C GLU A 99 1.16 3.49 -1.63
N HIS A 100 0.54 2.69 -0.77
CA HIS A 100 0.47 1.22 -0.91
C HIS A 100 -0.18 0.80 -2.23
N ALA A 101 -1.33 1.39 -2.57
CA ALA A 101 -2.00 1.16 -3.85
C ALA A 101 -1.09 1.48 -5.05
N GLU A 102 -0.34 2.58 -5.00
CA GLU A 102 0.62 2.94 -6.06
C GLU A 102 1.74 1.89 -6.17
N LEU A 103 2.31 1.46 -5.04
CA LEU A 103 3.36 0.43 -4.99
C LEU A 103 2.87 -0.91 -5.58
N LEU A 104 1.66 -1.34 -5.22
CA LEU A 104 1.04 -2.54 -5.79
C LEU A 104 0.81 -2.40 -7.31
N GLY A 105 0.39 -1.22 -7.77
CA GLY A 105 0.30 -0.91 -9.20
C GLY A 105 1.66 -1.02 -9.91
N VAL A 106 2.74 -0.60 -9.26
CA VAL A 106 4.11 -0.78 -9.81
C VAL A 106 4.49 -2.27 -9.84
N CYS A 107 4.16 -3.05 -8.81
CA CYS A 107 4.35 -4.50 -8.80
C CYS A 107 3.60 -5.17 -9.96
N ARG A 108 2.36 -4.74 -10.22
CA ARG A 108 1.52 -5.20 -11.34
C ARG A 108 2.24 -5.01 -12.69
N GLU A 109 2.74 -3.80 -12.94
CA GLU A 109 3.47 -3.46 -14.18
C GLU A 109 4.80 -4.23 -14.30
N CYS A 110 5.47 -4.49 -13.18
CA CYS A 110 6.68 -5.30 -13.13
C CYS A 110 6.38 -6.77 -13.45
N ALA A 111 5.35 -7.34 -12.82
CA ALA A 111 4.91 -8.72 -13.03
C ALA A 111 4.53 -8.98 -14.50
N ALA A 112 3.86 -8.01 -15.14
CA ALA A 112 3.48 -8.06 -16.56
C ALA A 112 4.68 -8.21 -17.52
N ARG A 113 5.86 -7.73 -17.10
CA ARG A 113 7.07 -7.62 -17.92
C ARG A 113 8.12 -8.67 -17.59
N GLU A 114 8.36 -8.89 -16.30
CA GLU A 114 9.46 -9.72 -15.79
C GLU A 114 8.96 -11.06 -15.21
N GLY A 115 7.64 -11.28 -15.20
CA GLY A 115 7.00 -12.47 -14.67
C GLY A 115 6.75 -12.41 -13.17
N TRP A 116 6.04 -13.43 -12.70
CA TRP A 116 5.46 -13.52 -11.37
C TRP A 116 5.66 -14.93 -10.79
N ARG A 117 5.94 -15.04 -9.50
CA ARG A 117 6.05 -16.32 -8.78
C ARG A 117 4.71 -16.68 -8.19
N GLU A 118 3.92 -17.40 -8.97
CA GLU A 118 2.55 -17.78 -8.58
C GLU A 118 2.50 -18.54 -7.26
N GLU A 119 3.50 -19.38 -6.97
CA GLU A 119 3.57 -20.20 -5.76
C GLU A 119 3.66 -19.35 -4.49
N ALA A 120 4.34 -18.21 -4.55
CA ALA A 120 4.46 -17.29 -3.43
C ALA A 120 3.14 -16.59 -3.09
N PHE A 121 2.26 -16.44 -4.09
CA PHE A 121 0.98 -15.75 -3.93
C PHE A 121 -0.22 -16.69 -3.79
N ARG A 122 -0.05 -17.98 -4.12
CA ARG A 122 -1.09 -18.98 -4.09
C ARG A 122 -1.94 -19.02 -2.80
N PRO A 123 -1.38 -18.86 -1.59
CA PRO A 123 -2.18 -18.86 -0.36
C PRO A 123 -3.28 -17.79 -0.33
N TRP A 124 -3.07 -16.66 -1.03
CA TRP A 124 -3.97 -15.51 -1.00
C TRP A 124 -5.17 -15.63 -1.92
N ARG A 125 -5.17 -16.59 -2.86
CA ARG A 125 -6.28 -16.80 -3.82
C ARG A 125 -7.63 -16.95 -3.13
N ASP A 126 -7.65 -17.69 -2.03
CA ASP A 126 -8.88 -17.98 -1.27
C ASP A 126 -9.12 -16.99 -0.12
N ALA A 127 -8.11 -16.22 0.26
CA ALA A 127 -8.18 -15.23 1.34
C ALA A 127 -8.68 -13.87 0.84
N ILE A 128 -8.25 -13.41 -0.34
CA ILE A 128 -8.63 -12.10 -0.90
C ILE A 128 -10.16 -11.90 -0.95
N PRO A 129 -10.99 -12.85 -1.44
CA PRO A 129 -12.44 -12.66 -1.41
C PRO A 129 -13.00 -12.45 0.00
N LYS A 130 -12.39 -13.06 1.02
CA LYS A 130 -12.81 -12.87 2.42
C LYS A 130 -12.37 -11.51 2.96
N LEU A 131 -11.17 -11.06 2.58
CA LEU A 131 -10.67 -9.72 2.93
C LEU A 131 -11.54 -8.63 2.31
N GLU A 132 -11.93 -8.78 1.04
CA GLU A 132 -12.86 -7.86 0.38
C GLU A 132 -14.20 -7.80 1.10
N TYR A 133 -14.78 -8.96 1.42
CA TYR A 133 -16.03 -9.02 2.16
C TYR A 133 -15.90 -8.37 3.55
N GLY A 134 -14.80 -8.64 4.25
CA GLY A 134 -14.50 -8.01 5.54
C GLY A 134 -14.39 -6.50 5.42
N MET A 135 -13.61 -6.01 4.45
CA MET A 135 -13.45 -4.58 4.18
C MET A 135 -14.78 -3.90 3.81
N ASP A 136 -15.64 -4.56 3.03
CA ASP A 136 -16.98 -4.05 2.72
C ASP A 136 -17.86 -3.93 3.98
N ALA A 137 -17.79 -4.93 4.87
CA ALA A 137 -18.52 -4.91 6.12
C ALA A 137 -18.02 -3.79 7.06
N GLU A 138 -16.70 -3.64 7.18
CA GLU A 138 -16.08 -2.59 7.98
C GLU A 138 -16.41 -1.19 7.41
N ALA A 139 -16.32 -1.00 6.08
CA ALA A 139 -16.68 0.24 5.41
C ALA A 139 -18.15 0.63 5.68
N ALA A 140 -19.06 -0.33 5.64
CA ALA A 140 -20.48 -0.10 5.94
C ALA A 140 -20.71 0.27 7.42
N ALA A 141 -19.92 -0.29 8.34
CA ALA A 141 -20.06 -0.05 9.77
C ALA A 141 -19.51 1.31 10.24
N VAL A 142 -18.67 1.98 9.43
CA VAL A 142 -18.03 3.27 9.78
C VAL A 142 -19.03 4.34 10.24
N GLU A 143 -20.21 4.40 9.60
CA GLU A 143 -21.24 5.39 9.91
C GLU A 143 -21.86 5.18 11.30
N ASP A 144 -21.92 3.93 11.76
CA ASP A 144 -22.54 3.53 13.03
C ASP A 144 -21.60 3.64 14.24
N LEU A 145 -20.30 3.84 14.04
CA LEU A 145 -19.34 4.00 15.14
C LEU A 145 -19.53 5.36 15.80
N GLU A 146 -19.93 5.44 17.07
CA GLU A 146 -20.17 6.72 17.74
C GLU A 146 -18.97 7.22 18.57
N ASP A 147 -18.19 6.29 19.13
CA ASP A 147 -17.05 6.59 20.00
C ASP A 147 -15.70 6.48 19.28
N LEU A 148 -14.74 7.30 19.72
CA LEU A 148 -13.39 7.27 19.19
C LEU A 148 -12.71 5.92 19.44
N ALA A 149 -12.95 5.25 20.57
CA ALA A 149 -12.33 3.95 20.81
C ALA A 149 -12.78 2.92 19.77
N ASP A 150 -14.05 2.93 19.36
CA ASP A 150 -14.56 2.01 18.35
C ASP A 150 -13.99 2.31 16.96
N VAL A 151 -13.78 3.59 16.63
CA VAL A 151 -13.07 4.01 15.41
C VAL A 151 -11.61 3.56 15.44
N LEU A 152 -10.89 3.73 16.55
CA LEU A 152 -9.50 3.26 16.65
C LEU A 152 -9.41 1.73 16.63
N ARG A 153 -10.42 1.01 17.13
CA ARG A 153 -10.51 -0.46 16.95
C ARG A 153 -10.75 -0.85 15.51
N LEU A 154 -11.54 -0.08 14.76
CA LEU A 154 -11.68 -0.26 13.32
C LEU A 154 -10.31 -0.12 12.65
N VAL A 155 -9.55 0.94 12.95
CA VAL A 155 -8.17 1.11 12.44
C VAL A 155 -7.34 -0.14 12.76
N ILE A 156 -7.31 -0.59 14.02
CA ILE A 156 -6.57 -1.81 14.39
C ILE A 156 -7.03 -3.01 13.56
N ARG A 157 -8.32 -3.21 13.32
CA ARG A 157 -8.82 -4.33 12.50
C ARG A 157 -8.41 -4.22 11.04
N LEU A 158 -8.46 -3.03 10.45
CA LEU A 158 -8.01 -2.79 9.08
C LEU A 158 -6.51 -3.04 8.93
N GLU A 159 -5.70 -2.54 9.87
CA GLU A 159 -4.24 -2.61 9.83
C GLU A 159 -3.66 -3.96 10.26
N SER A 160 -4.34 -4.65 11.18
CA SER A 160 -4.03 -6.04 11.55
C SER A 160 -4.58 -7.05 10.54
N SER A 161 -5.40 -6.61 9.58
CA SER A 161 -5.94 -7.50 8.57
C SER A 161 -4.81 -8.10 7.74
N GLU A 162 -5.11 -9.20 7.08
CA GLU A 162 -4.12 -9.88 6.25
C GLU A 162 -3.69 -9.04 5.02
N ILE A 163 -4.26 -7.84 4.80
CA ILE A 163 -3.94 -6.94 3.68
C ILE A 163 -2.46 -6.58 3.65
N ASN A 164 -1.89 -6.20 4.79
CA ASN A 164 -0.46 -5.90 4.89
C ASN A 164 0.41 -7.13 4.54
N GLN A 165 -0.04 -8.34 4.89
CA GLN A 165 0.66 -9.59 4.52
C GLN A 165 0.49 -9.92 3.02
N VAL A 166 -0.67 -9.59 2.45
CA VAL A 166 -0.92 -9.69 1.01
C VAL A 166 0.02 -8.75 0.26
N PHE A 167 0.19 -7.51 0.73
CA PHE A 167 1.13 -6.54 0.17
C PHE A 167 2.55 -7.11 0.11
N ASP A 168 3.08 -7.57 1.24
CA ASP A 168 4.41 -8.18 1.32
C ASP A 168 4.54 -9.39 0.39
N SER A 169 3.48 -10.19 0.29
CA SER A 169 3.45 -11.36 -0.61
C SER A 169 3.44 -10.95 -2.08
N VAL A 170 2.78 -9.85 -2.46
CA VAL A 170 2.85 -9.30 -3.82
C VAL A 170 4.27 -8.84 -4.14
N VAL A 171 4.90 -8.12 -3.21
CA VAL A 171 6.28 -7.65 -3.34
C VAL A 171 7.24 -8.84 -3.51
N ALA A 172 7.11 -9.87 -2.66
CA ALA A 172 7.94 -11.08 -2.69
C ALA A 172 7.72 -11.94 -3.94
N ALA A 173 6.49 -12.00 -4.46
CA ALA A 173 6.15 -12.76 -5.66
C ALA A 173 6.63 -12.08 -6.96
N THR A 174 6.96 -10.78 -6.91
CA THR A 174 7.44 -10.03 -8.08
C THR A 174 8.92 -10.36 -8.38
N ASN A 175 9.21 -10.81 -9.61
CA ASN A 175 10.59 -11.13 -10.00
C ASN A 175 11.49 -9.90 -10.21
N SER A 176 10.94 -8.69 -10.22
CA SER A 176 11.70 -7.48 -10.55
C SER A 176 12.72 -7.11 -9.49
N ASP A 177 13.95 -6.85 -9.93
CA ASP A 177 14.98 -6.26 -9.07
C ASP A 177 14.65 -4.83 -8.66
N PHE A 178 13.80 -4.13 -9.42
CA PHE A 178 13.38 -2.78 -9.08
C PHE A 178 12.60 -2.79 -7.76
N VAL A 179 11.55 -3.63 -7.69
CA VAL A 179 10.73 -3.83 -6.50
C VAL A 179 11.59 -4.23 -5.30
N ARG A 180 12.48 -5.21 -5.47
CA ARG A 180 13.33 -5.72 -4.38
C ARG A 180 14.36 -4.71 -3.85
N LYS A 181 14.88 -3.82 -4.70
CA LYS A 181 15.97 -2.90 -4.31
C LYS A 181 15.46 -1.60 -3.75
N LEU A 182 14.32 -1.12 -4.21
CA LEU A 182 13.77 0.17 -3.81
C LEU A 182 13.38 0.15 -2.32
N SER A 183 13.85 1.12 -1.55
CA SER A 183 13.57 1.21 -0.11
C SER A 183 12.10 1.49 0.18
N ALA A 184 11.38 2.13 -0.75
CA ALA A 184 9.96 2.45 -0.61
C ALA A 184 9.12 1.22 -0.24
N PHE A 185 9.35 0.06 -0.89
CA PHE A 185 8.61 -1.17 -0.59
C PHE A 185 8.92 -1.75 0.80
N ARG A 186 10.13 -1.51 1.33
CA ARG A 186 10.49 -1.99 2.68
C ARG A 186 10.02 -1.05 3.79
N ALA A 187 10.03 0.25 3.51
CA ALA A 187 9.61 1.26 4.48
C ALA A 187 8.09 1.25 4.68
N ALA A 188 7.33 1.01 3.62
CA ALA A 188 5.88 0.99 3.61
C ALA A 188 5.28 0.12 4.75
N GLY A 189 5.64 -1.15 4.85
CA GLY A 189 5.03 -2.03 5.87
C GLY A 189 5.51 -1.79 7.31
N ALA A 190 6.82 -1.58 7.52
CA ALA A 190 7.39 -1.58 8.86
C ALA A 190 7.20 -0.26 9.62
N GLU A 191 7.33 0.88 8.94
CA GLU A 191 7.21 2.19 9.59
C GLU A 191 5.73 2.55 9.87
N HIS A 192 4.82 2.04 9.04
CA HIS A 192 3.38 2.27 9.11
C HIS A 192 2.75 1.79 10.43
N LEU A 193 2.92 0.50 10.75
CA LEU A 193 2.31 -0.09 11.94
C LEU A 193 2.87 0.49 13.24
N ASP A 194 4.15 0.88 13.23
CA ASP A 194 4.77 1.56 14.37
C ASP A 194 4.16 2.94 14.61
N HIS A 195 3.93 3.69 13.53
CA HIS A 195 3.28 4.99 13.59
C HIS A 195 1.84 4.88 14.12
N ILE A 196 1.05 3.96 13.56
CA ILE A 196 -0.33 3.70 13.99
C ILE A 196 -0.39 3.33 15.47
N SER A 197 0.44 2.37 15.90
CA SER A 197 0.44 1.86 17.27
C SER A 197 0.78 2.97 18.28
N GLU A 198 1.76 3.82 17.95
CA GLU A 198 2.12 4.99 18.76
C GLU A 198 0.98 6.00 18.83
N LYS A 199 0.36 6.34 17.71
CA LYS A 199 -0.72 7.33 17.65
C LYS A 199 -1.99 6.88 18.38
N ILE A 200 -2.38 5.63 18.24
CA ILE A 200 -3.52 5.08 18.99
C ILE A 200 -3.29 5.21 20.49
N ARG A 201 -2.08 4.88 20.96
CA ARG A 201 -1.71 5.03 22.38
C ARG A 201 -1.73 6.49 22.85
N GLU A 202 -1.33 7.43 22.00
CA GLU A 202 -1.41 8.87 22.31
C GLU A 202 -2.86 9.34 22.46
N PHE A 203 -3.78 8.87 21.61
CA PHE A 203 -5.19 9.25 21.67
C PHE A 203 -5.98 8.56 22.80
N ARG A 204 -5.64 7.30 23.09
CA ARG A 204 -6.32 6.42 24.06
C ARG A 204 -5.31 5.48 24.72
N LEU A 205 -4.82 5.86 25.91
CA LEU A 205 -3.82 5.08 26.65
C LEU A 205 -4.32 3.66 27.00
N GLU A 206 -5.62 3.52 27.26
CA GLU A 206 -6.27 2.24 27.54
C GLU A 206 -6.22 1.25 26.37
N MET A 207 -5.94 1.70 25.15
CA MET A 207 -5.81 0.87 23.96
C MET A 207 -4.36 0.45 23.67
N ALA A 208 -3.41 0.75 24.55
CA ALA A 208 -1.99 0.47 24.31
C ALA A 208 -1.68 -1.03 24.11
N GLU A 209 -2.40 -1.92 24.79
CA GLU A 209 -2.23 -3.37 24.62
C GLU A 209 -2.82 -3.84 23.29
N GLU A 210 -4.02 -3.36 22.94
CA GLU A 210 -4.68 -3.66 21.66
C GLU A 210 -3.81 -3.18 20.48
N SER A 211 -3.24 -1.97 20.56
CA SER A 211 -2.40 -1.41 19.50
C SER A 211 -1.01 -2.05 19.44
N ALA A 212 -0.46 -2.53 20.56
CA ALA A 212 0.82 -3.25 20.56
C ALA A 212 0.71 -4.61 19.86
N ALA A 213 -0.47 -5.23 19.87
CA ALA A 213 -0.71 -6.50 19.19
C ALA A 213 -0.54 -6.41 17.67
N LEU A 214 -0.69 -5.22 17.05
CA LEU A 214 -0.41 -4.98 15.63
C LEU A 214 1.01 -5.41 15.23
N ARG A 215 1.98 -5.28 16.15
CA ARG A 215 3.37 -5.68 15.92
C ARG A 215 3.58 -7.18 15.93
N GLY A 216 2.77 -7.91 16.71
CA GLY A 216 2.93 -9.35 16.93
C GLY A 216 2.37 -10.24 15.83
N THR A 217 1.54 -9.68 14.94
CA THR A 217 0.94 -10.39 13.81
C THR A 217 1.87 -10.57 12.60
N PHE A 218 3.01 -9.87 12.57
CA PHE A 218 4.01 -10.01 11.52
C PHE A 218 5.19 -10.85 12.06
N PRO A 219 5.42 -12.06 11.53
CA PRO A 219 6.61 -12.81 11.91
C PRO A 219 7.86 -12.01 11.50
N GLU A 220 8.66 -11.57 12.48
CA GLU A 220 9.94 -10.94 12.22
C GLU A 220 10.81 -11.87 11.34
N GLY A 221 11.03 -11.48 10.08
CA GLY A 221 12.10 -12.02 9.25
C GLY A 221 11.77 -13.25 8.39
N GLN A 222 10.75 -13.21 7.54
CA GLN A 222 10.78 -14.01 6.31
C GLN A 222 11.33 -13.15 5.14
N PRO A 223 12.41 -13.62 4.46
CA PRO A 223 13.12 -12.87 3.43
C PRO A 223 12.40 -12.79 2.08
#